data_AF-A0A7Y1YBZ9-F1
#
_entry.id   AF-A0A7Y1YBZ9-F1
#
_cell.length_a   1.000
_cell.length_b   1.000
_cell.length_c   1.000
_cell.angle_alpha   90.00
_cell.angle_beta   90.00
_cell.angle_gamma   90.00
#
_symmetry.space_group_name_H-M   'P 1'
#
loop_
_entity.id
_entity.type
_entity.pdbx_description
1 polymer ?
#
loop_
_entity_poly.entity_id
_entity_poly.type
_entity_poly.pdbx_seq_one_letter_code
_entity_poly.pdbx_strand_id
1 'polypeptide(L)'
;VLMHGDCEVSLKGLAREIGAKSTTMADPSRAHRHSGYQVGGTSPFGLSTPMAIYCERSITDFDSVVINGGKRGFLIEIAVDDLLELLHPTLVEVAI
;
A
#
# COMPACT_ATOMS: atom_id res chain seq x y z
N VAL A 1 -2.29 2.03 0.98
CA VAL A 1 -2.61 0.73 1.61
C VAL A 1 -2.03 -0.34 0.71
N LEU A 2 -1.16 -1.20 1.22
CA LEU A 2 -0.78 -2.44 0.58
C LEU A 2 -1.92 -3.43 0.76
N MET A 3 -2.39 -4.01 -0.33
CA MET A 3 -3.58 -4.85 -0.41
C MET A 3 -3.34 -5.98 -1.41
N HIS A 4 -4.06 -7.08 -1.24
CA HIS A 4 -4.10 -8.18 -2.21
C HIS A 4 -4.59 -7.70 -3.58
N GLY A 5 -4.08 -8.32 -4.65
CA GLY A 5 -4.40 -7.90 -6.01
C GLY A 5 -5.85 -8.17 -6.44
N ASP A 6 -6.55 -9.03 -5.69
CA ASP A 6 -7.93 -9.46 -5.89
C ASP A 6 -8.90 -8.92 -4.83
N CYS A 7 -8.44 -8.02 -3.94
CA CYS A 7 -9.27 -7.38 -2.93
C CYS A 7 -9.36 -5.86 -3.12
N GLU A 8 -10.41 -5.26 -2.57
CA GLU A 8 -10.56 -3.82 -2.45
C GLU A 8 -10.32 -3.34 -1.01
N VAL A 9 -10.14 -2.02 -0.85
CA VAL A 9 -9.99 -1.39 0.48
C VAL A 9 -11.33 -0.83 0.94
N SER A 10 -11.83 -1.31 2.08
CA SER A 10 -12.95 -0.68 2.78
C SER A 10 -12.57 0.71 3.28
N LEU A 11 -12.96 1.77 2.55
CA LEU A 11 -12.68 3.15 2.93
C LEU A 11 -13.26 3.52 4.31
N LYS A 12 -14.44 2.97 4.63
CA LYS A 12 -15.06 3.14 5.96
C LYS A 12 -14.27 2.41 7.04
N GLY A 13 -13.84 1.18 6.76
CA GLY A 13 -12.99 0.39 7.67
C GLY A 13 -11.68 1.10 7.96
N LEU A 14 -10.99 1.54 6.89
CA LEU A 14 -9.74 2.28 7.00
C LEU A 14 -9.92 3.58 7.81
N ALA A 15 -10.96 4.36 7.52
CA ALA A 15 -11.23 5.60 8.27
C ALA A 15 -11.36 5.33 9.77
N ARG A 16 -12.09 4.27 10.15
CA ARG A 16 -12.27 3.87 11.54
C ARG A 16 -10.95 3.48 12.20
N GLU A 17 -10.12 2.67 11.53
CA GLU A 17 -8.87 2.18 12.09
C GLU A 17 -7.81 3.27 12.26
N ILE A 18 -7.75 4.23 11.34
CA ILE A 18 -6.78 5.33 11.40
C ILE A 18 -7.30 6.54 12.21
N GLY A 19 -8.50 6.45 12.79
CA GLY A 19 -9.12 7.54 13.55
C GLY A 19 -9.53 8.77 12.73
N ALA A 20 -9.72 8.61 11.42
CA ALA A 20 -10.16 9.67 10.52
C ALA A 20 -11.68 9.74 10.41
N LYS A 21 -12.23 10.95 10.18
CA LYS A 21 -13.66 11.13 9.93
C LYS A 21 -14.13 10.41 8.66
N SER A 22 -13.31 10.39 7.62
CA SER A 22 -13.55 9.70 6.36
C SER A 22 -12.25 9.51 5.58
N THR A 23 -12.21 8.53 4.69
CA THR A 23 -11.16 8.36 3.68
C THR A 23 -11.78 8.31 2.28
N THR A 24 -10.99 8.69 1.29
CA THR A 24 -11.38 8.69 -0.13
C THR A 24 -10.21 8.19 -0.97
N MET A 25 -10.49 7.54 -2.09
CA MET A 25 -9.44 7.22 -3.07
C MET A 25 -8.79 8.50 -3.58
N ALA A 26 -7.46 8.49 -3.67
CA ALA A 26 -6.73 9.58 -4.32
C ALA A 26 -7.00 9.54 -5.83
N ASP A 27 -7.21 10.70 -6.44
CA ASP A 27 -7.20 10.78 -7.89
C ASP A 27 -5.78 10.52 -8.43
N PRO A 28 -5.65 10.07 -9.70
CA PRO A 28 -4.35 9.73 -10.28
C PRO A 28 -3.31 10.85 -10.23
N SER A 29 -3.74 12.12 -10.33
CA SER A 29 -2.81 13.26 -10.32
C SER A 29 -2.21 13.48 -8.93
N ARG A 30 -3.02 13.38 -7.87
CA ARG A 30 -2.57 13.45 -6.48
C ARG A 30 -1.71 12.25 -6.13
N ALA A 31 -2.11 11.05 -6.54
CA ALA A 31 -1.31 9.85 -6.36
C ALA A 31 0.08 10.00 -6.97
N HIS A 32 0.17 10.50 -8.21
CA HIS A 32 1.44 10.73 -8.88
C HIS A 32 2.29 11.81 -8.19
N ARG A 33 1.69 12.95 -7.85
CA ARG A 33 2.38 14.05 -7.19
C ARG A 33 3.02 13.63 -5.87
N HIS A 34 2.30 12.88 -5.04
CA HIS A 34 2.78 12.50 -3.71
C HIS A 34 3.67 11.26 -3.69
N SER A 35 3.42 10.28 -4.57
CA SER A 35 4.25 9.07 -4.61
C SER A 35 5.48 9.20 -5.50
N GLY A 36 5.42 10.03 -6.55
CA GLY A 36 6.42 10.06 -7.61
C GLY A 36 6.21 8.98 -8.68
N TYR A 37 5.24 8.08 -8.50
CA TYR A 37 4.97 6.97 -9.40
C TYR A 37 3.67 7.16 -10.19
N GLN A 38 3.60 6.55 -11.37
CA GLN A 38 2.35 6.51 -12.14
C GLN A 38 1.47 5.35 -11.65
N VAL A 39 0.15 5.55 -11.69
CA VAL A 39 -0.84 4.48 -11.40
C VAL A 39 -0.55 3.25 -12.27
N GLY A 40 -0.58 2.07 -11.64
CA GLY A 40 -0.20 0.78 -12.24
C GLY A 40 1.28 0.44 -12.13
N GLY A 41 2.10 1.30 -11.51
CA GLY A 41 3.50 1.03 -11.19
C GLY A 41 3.92 1.60 -9.84
N THR A 42 2.97 1.92 -8.96
CA THR A 42 3.23 2.55 -7.67
C THR A 42 3.93 1.59 -6.71
N SER A 43 5.16 1.91 -6.33
CA SER A 43 5.89 1.22 -5.27
C SER A 43 5.58 1.83 -3.90
N PRO A 44 5.57 1.06 -2.80
CA PRO A 44 5.59 1.61 -1.45
C PRO A 44 6.97 2.15 -1.04
N PHE A 45 8.03 1.79 -1.76
CA PHE A 45 9.39 2.24 -1.53
C PHE A 45 9.70 3.50 -2.32
N GLY A 46 10.65 4.32 -1.85
CA GLY A 46 11.18 5.44 -2.62
C GLY A 46 10.17 6.54 -2.95
N LEU A 47 9.13 6.70 -2.13
CA LEU A 47 8.10 7.72 -2.32
C LEU A 47 8.72 9.13 -2.33
N SER A 48 8.28 9.96 -3.28
CA SER A 48 8.76 11.35 -3.39
C SER A 48 8.38 12.22 -2.18
N THR A 49 7.24 11.92 -1.55
CA THR A 49 6.80 12.51 -0.28
C THR A 49 6.68 11.41 0.77
N PRO A 50 7.26 11.57 1.98
CA PRO A 50 7.00 10.66 3.08
C PRO A 50 5.50 10.57 3.41
N MET A 51 4.97 9.35 3.48
CA MET A 51 3.56 9.09 3.78
C MET A 51 3.44 7.85 4.67
N ALA A 52 2.40 7.83 5.52
CA ALA A 52 2.08 6.64 6.28
C ALA A 52 1.73 5.47 5.34
N ILE A 53 2.38 4.33 5.55
CA ILE A 53 2.07 3.08 4.86
C ILE A 53 1.16 2.27 5.76
N TYR A 54 0.02 1.86 5.21
CA TYR A 54 -0.86 0.87 5.82
C TYR A 54 -0.72 -0.42 5.04
N CYS A 55 -0.75 -1.56 5.72
CA CYS A 55 -0.67 -2.89 5.11
C CYS A 55 -1.82 -3.75 5.63
N GLU A 56 -2.53 -4.41 4.72
CA GLU A 56 -3.51 -5.42 5.10
C GLU A 56 -2.85 -6.52 5.94
N ARG A 57 -3.43 -6.87 7.09
CA ARG A 57 -2.83 -7.78 8.06
C ARG A 57 -2.59 -9.16 7.46
N SER A 58 -3.53 -9.68 6.68
CA SER A 58 -3.40 -11.01 6.06
C SER A 58 -2.20 -11.15 5.10
N ILE A 59 -1.56 -10.04 4.69
CA ILE A 59 -0.27 -10.10 3.96
C ILE A 59 0.84 -10.71 4.84
N THR A 60 0.75 -10.61 6.17
CA THR A 60 1.74 -11.20 7.09
C THR A 60 1.71 -12.72 7.14
N ASP A 61 0.72 -13.36 6.51
CA ASP A 61 0.55 -14.81 6.51
C ASP A 61 1.36 -15.49 5.38
N PHE A 62 2.08 -14.71 4.57
CA PHE A 62 2.87 -15.18 3.44
C PHE A 62 4.38 -15.03 3.72
N ASP A 63 5.18 -15.93 3.15
CA ASP A 63 6.65 -15.84 3.25
C ASP A 63 7.20 -14.70 2.36
N SER A 64 6.65 -14.54 1.17
CA SER A 64 7.00 -13.49 0.20
C SER A 64 5.77 -12.95 -0.52
N VAL A 65 5.90 -11.72 -1.04
CA VAL A 65 4.89 -11.08 -1.89
C VAL A 65 5.52 -10.43 -3.12
N VAL A 66 4.72 -10.32 -4.17
CA VAL A 66 5.10 -9.62 -5.40
C VAL A 66 4.39 -8.26 -5.47
N ILE A 67 5.17 -7.18 -5.56
CA ILE A 67 4.65 -5.81 -5.62
C ILE A 67 5.23 -5.03 -6.80
N ASN A 68 4.61 -3.90 -7.14
CA ASN A 68 5.14 -2.99 -8.15
C ASN A 68 6.48 -2.39 -7.72
N GLY A 69 7.51 -2.52 -8.55
CA GLY A 69 8.86 -2.01 -8.31
C GLY A 69 9.09 -0.54 -8.69
N GLY A 70 8.03 0.24 -8.95
CA GLY A 70 8.14 1.67 -9.28
C GLY A 70 7.98 2.02 -10.75
N LYS A 71 7.68 1.03 -11.61
CA LYS A 71 7.36 1.24 -13.03
C LYS A 71 6.36 0.18 -13.50
N ARG A 72 5.48 0.54 -14.44
CA ARG A 72 4.56 -0.43 -15.06
C ARG A 72 5.32 -1.61 -15.66
N GLY A 73 4.85 -2.82 -15.38
CA GLY A 73 5.46 -4.06 -15.84
C GLY A 73 6.78 -4.42 -15.14
N PHE A 74 7.17 -3.69 -14.10
CA PHE A 74 8.32 -4.05 -13.26
C PHE A 74 7.80 -4.46 -11.88
N LEU A 75 7.96 -5.74 -11.57
CA LEU A 75 7.57 -6.35 -10.31
C LEU A 75 8.81 -6.78 -9.53
N ILE A 76 8.71 -6.72 -8.21
CA ILE A 76 9.71 -7.24 -7.28
C ILE A 76 9.04 -8.27 -6.38
N GLU A 77 9.72 -9.39 -6.17
CA GLU A 77 9.41 -10.30 -5.08
C GLU A 77 10.25 -9.90 -3.86
N ILE A 78 9.63 -9.87 -2.69
CA ILE A 78 10.28 -9.51 -1.43
C ILE A 78 9.75 -10.40 -0.31
N ALA A 79 10.62 -10.80 0.62
CA ALA A 79 10.19 -11.47 1.84
C ALA A 79 9.30 -10.53 2.66
N VAL A 80 8.24 -11.05 3.27
CA VAL A 80 7.32 -10.21 4.03
C VAL A 80 8.00 -9.58 5.24
N ASP A 81 8.89 -10.30 5.90
CA ASP A 81 9.67 -9.75 7.03
C ASP A 81 10.52 -8.54 6.60
N ASP A 82 11.22 -8.62 5.48
CA ASP A 82 12.00 -7.50 4.93
C ASP A 82 11.09 -6.32 4.55
N LEU A 83 9.91 -6.60 3.99
CA LEU A 83 8.92 -5.57 3.66
C LEU A 83 8.46 -4.83 4.93
N LEU A 84 8.17 -5.55 6.01
CA LEU A 84 7.75 -4.98 7.29
C LEU A 84 8.87 -4.17 7.95
N GLU A 85 10.10 -4.68 7.89
CA GLU A 85 11.28 -3.99 8.43
C GLU A 85 11.57 -2.70 7.66
N LEU A 86 11.49 -2.71 6.33
CA LEU A 86 11.84 -1.54 5.52
C LEU A 86 10.74 -0.47 5.50
N LEU A 87 9.47 -0.86 5.56
CA LEU A 87 8.34 0.06 5.43
C LEU A 87 7.76 0.52 6.76
N HIS A 88 7.98 -0.24 7.85
CA HIS A 88 7.33 -0.05 9.14
C HIS A 88 5.82 0.27 9.02
N PRO A 89 5.04 -0.55 8.29
CA PRO A 89 3.66 -0.21 8.01
C PRO A 89 2.80 -0.36 9.25
N THR A 90 1.72 0.41 9.33
CA THR A 90 0.63 0.14 10.27
C THR A 90 -0.26 -0.96 9.70
N LEU A 91 -0.38 -2.08 10.42
CA LEU A 91 -1.25 -3.18 10.02
C LEU A 91 -2.73 -2.80 10.21
N VAL A 92 -3.54 -3.10 9.20
CA VAL A 92 -4.98 -2.81 9.15
C VAL A 92 -5.76 -4.04 8.66
N GLU A 93 -7.06 -4.13 8.97
CA GLU A 93 -7.95 -5.23 8.53
C GLU A 93 -9.13 -4.68 7.72
N VAL A 94 -8.86 -4.38 6.45
CA VAL A 94 -9.76 -3.58 5.61
C VAL A 94 -9.98 -4.15 4.21
N ALA A 95 -9.52 -5.38 3.94
CA ALA A 95 -9.85 -6.11 2.72
C ALA A 95 -11.36 -6.37 2.60
N ILE A 96 -11.93 -6.11 1.42
CA ILE A 96 -13.31 -6.46 1.03
C ILE A 96 -13.38 -6.95 -0.42
#